data_AF-A0A813IEA7-F1
#
_entry.id   AF-A0A813IEA7-F1
#
_cell.length_a   1.000
_cell.length_b   1.000
_cell.length_c   1.000
_cell.angle_alpha   90.00
_cell.angle_beta   90.00
_cell.angle_gamma   90.00
#
_symmetry.space_group_name_H-M   'P 1'
#
loop_
_entity.id
_entity.type
_entity.pdbx_description
1 polymer ?
#
loop_
_entity_poly.entity_id
_entity_poly.type
_entity_poly.pdbx_seq_one_letter_code
_entity_poly.pdbx_strand_id
1 'polypeptide(L)'
;MDEESDNSVHSDAPAAEAEAGEEGVMFFDVKHASRNGGADEVPDLAEGEAALKEALPLAEALDEVAMDFVAPLIALFGDGWTRCFYSRNWVCRVAALTHLSASMTHRLAEITSTGTGAGGGGGELASPTALGELLDGAMRAVHEGLGDQNVRVYAEACMSVTAVVPAFCGAVDGRLLVAHLAPLLRQLCARMGDSKEVLRTQTTQAIFRLLNPPVGNIVSPVAIAMLILRHLMPSKENEASPETPGSCPKASAKGAATGWLCRLGALRDLAK
;
A
#
# COMPACT_ATOMS: atom_id res chain seq x y z
N MET A 1 9.65 8.78 73.06
CA MET A 1 8.40 9.46 73.39
C MET A 1 7.63 9.53 72.09
N ASP A 2 7.08 8.39 71.66
CA ASP A 2 5.74 7.82 72.00
C ASP A 2 4.79 8.27 70.87
N GLU A 3 4.34 7.34 70.01
CA GLU A 3 3.01 6.69 70.07
C GLU A 3 1.90 7.72 69.79
N GLU A 4 0.89 7.56 68.92
CA GLU A 4 0.14 6.44 68.34
C GLU A 4 -0.76 7.07 67.23
N SER A 5 -1.02 6.40 66.11
CA SER A 5 -2.34 5.86 65.71
C SER A 5 -3.56 6.76 65.95
N ASP A 6 -4.27 7.16 64.89
CA ASP A 6 -5.70 6.82 64.81
C ASP A 6 -6.28 6.74 63.39
N ASN A 7 -7.03 5.66 63.18
CA ASN A 7 -7.89 5.40 62.05
C ASN A 7 -9.21 6.13 62.28
N SER A 8 -9.82 6.70 61.23
CA SER A 8 -11.28 6.70 61.16
C SER A 8 -11.79 6.72 59.72
N VAL A 9 -12.53 5.67 59.47
CA VAL A 9 -13.34 5.34 58.31
C VAL A 9 -14.63 6.13 58.42
N HIS A 10 -15.03 6.84 57.36
CA HIS A 10 -16.45 7.09 57.12
C HIS A 10 -16.75 6.96 55.62
N SER A 11 -17.46 5.89 55.34
CA SER A 11 -18.24 5.60 54.14
C SER A 11 -19.28 6.69 53.91
N ASP A 12 -19.42 7.14 52.67
CA ASP A 12 -20.66 7.01 51.88
C ASP A 12 -20.61 7.93 50.67
N ALA A 13 -20.45 7.33 49.49
CA ALA A 13 -20.86 7.95 48.24
C ALA A 13 -21.37 6.85 47.29
N PRO A 14 -22.44 7.12 46.54
CA PRO A 14 -23.38 6.11 46.07
C PRO A 14 -22.82 5.23 44.96
N ALA A 15 -23.33 4.00 44.94
CA ALA A 15 -23.15 3.02 43.88
C ALA A 15 -23.46 3.62 42.51
N ALA A 16 -22.41 3.95 41.76
CA ALA A 16 -22.47 3.93 40.31
C ALA A 16 -22.19 2.49 39.89
N GLU A 17 -23.24 1.79 39.50
CA GLU A 17 -23.18 0.55 38.75
C GLU A 17 -22.38 0.83 37.47
N ALA A 18 -21.05 0.67 37.56
CA ALA A 18 -20.23 0.48 36.39
C ALA A 18 -20.52 -0.94 35.92
N GLU A 19 -21.54 -1.09 35.08
CA GLU A 19 -21.57 -2.22 34.16
C GLU A 19 -20.20 -2.27 33.49
N ALA A 20 -19.44 -3.30 33.85
CA ALA A 20 -18.31 -3.75 33.09
C ALA A 20 -18.85 -4.21 31.74
N GLY A 21 -19.12 -3.24 30.86
CA GLY A 21 -19.27 -3.50 29.45
C GLY A 21 -17.96 -4.15 29.03
N GLU A 22 -18.05 -5.44 28.71
CA GLU A 22 -17.06 -6.12 27.90
C GLU A 22 -16.79 -5.21 26.71
N GLU A 23 -15.67 -4.48 26.73
CA GLU A 23 -15.13 -3.82 25.57
C GLU A 23 -14.66 -4.95 24.64
N GLY A 24 -15.65 -5.56 24.01
CA GLY A 24 -15.48 -6.61 23.04
C GLY A 24 -14.52 -6.07 22.01
N VAL A 25 -13.48 -6.85 21.74
CA VAL A 25 -12.62 -6.64 20.58
C VAL A 25 -13.55 -6.51 19.39
N MET A 26 -13.77 -5.28 18.92
CA MET A 26 -14.58 -5.01 17.75
C MET A 26 -13.82 -5.62 16.59
N PHE A 27 -14.24 -6.83 16.19
CA PHE A 27 -13.72 -7.48 15.01
C PHE A 27 -13.92 -6.52 13.86
N PHE A 28 -12.81 -6.12 13.25
CA PHE A 28 -12.79 -5.22 12.12
C PHE A 28 -13.59 -5.90 11.00
N ASP A 29 -14.84 -5.50 10.81
CA ASP A 29 -15.68 -6.05 9.76
C ASP A 29 -15.09 -5.63 8.42
N VAL A 30 -14.33 -6.57 7.84
CA VAL A 30 -13.65 -6.46 6.56
C VAL A 30 -14.62 -5.97 5.47
N LYS A 31 -15.90 -6.33 5.56
CA LYS A 31 -16.94 -5.94 4.58
C LYS A 31 -17.44 -4.50 4.78
N HIS A 32 -17.34 -3.95 5.99
CA HIS A 32 -17.77 -2.58 6.30
C HIS A 32 -16.64 -1.56 6.08
N ALA A 33 -15.39 -1.95 6.36
CA ALA A 33 -14.21 -1.13 6.08
C ALA A 33 -14.03 -0.82 4.59
N SER A 34 -14.45 -1.74 3.71
CA SER A 34 -14.47 -1.57 2.25
C SER A 34 -15.68 -0.80 1.71
N ARG A 35 -16.65 -0.40 2.54
CA ARG A 35 -17.93 0.18 2.08
C ARG A 35 -18.17 1.64 2.49
N ASN A 36 -17.47 2.14 3.53
CA ASN A 36 -17.71 3.47 4.12
C ASN A 36 -16.54 4.47 3.99
N GLY A 37 -15.58 4.25 3.09
CA GLY A 37 -14.54 5.24 2.82
C GLY A 37 -14.87 6.04 1.56
N GLY A 38 -15.40 7.26 1.68
CA GLY A 38 -15.60 8.21 0.56
C GLY A 38 -14.28 8.73 -0.06
N ALA A 39 -13.22 7.92 -0.06
CA ALA A 39 -11.89 8.18 -0.60
C ALA A 39 -11.46 7.09 -1.59
N ASP A 40 -12.43 6.36 -2.16
CA ASP A 40 -12.25 5.13 -2.96
C ASP A 40 -12.34 5.37 -4.48
N GLU A 41 -12.46 6.62 -4.92
CA GLU A 41 -12.48 6.96 -6.35
C GLU A 41 -11.05 7.13 -6.84
N VAL A 42 -10.62 6.23 -7.74
CA VAL A 42 -9.42 6.45 -8.54
C VAL A 42 -9.65 7.75 -9.31
N PRO A 43 -8.74 8.74 -9.24
CA PRO A 43 -8.89 9.99 -9.98
C PRO A 43 -9.10 9.69 -11.45
N ASP A 44 -9.93 10.51 -12.11
CA ASP A 44 -10.05 10.38 -13.55
C ASP A 44 -8.75 10.85 -14.24
N LEU A 45 -8.59 10.48 -15.51
CA LEU A 45 -7.38 10.82 -16.27
C LEU A 45 -7.16 12.34 -16.34
N ALA A 46 -8.23 13.13 -16.48
CA ALA A 46 -8.13 14.58 -16.61
C ALA A 46 -7.67 15.22 -15.28
N GLU A 47 -8.13 14.71 -14.14
CA GLU A 47 -7.65 15.11 -12.81
C GLU A 47 -6.17 14.78 -12.64
N GLY A 48 -5.75 13.57 -13.02
CA GLY A 48 -4.35 13.16 -12.98
C GLY A 48 -3.44 14.01 -13.86
N GLU A 49 -3.86 14.31 -15.09
CA GLU A 49 -3.14 15.19 -16.02
C GLU A 49 -3.06 16.63 -15.51
N ALA A 50 -4.15 17.16 -14.94
CA ALA A 50 -4.19 18.49 -14.36
C ALA A 50 -3.23 18.62 -13.18
N ALA A 51 -3.23 17.64 -12.26
CA ALA A 51 -2.33 17.60 -11.12
C ALA A 51 -0.85 17.58 -11.57
N LEU A 52 -0.53 16.75 -12.57
CA LEU A 52 0.82 16.67 -13.11
C LEU A 52 1.25 17.98 -13.78
N LYS A 53 0.35 18.61 -14.54
CA LYS A 53 0.60 19.89 -15.23
C LYS A 53 0.83 21.03 -14.24
N GLU A 54 0.11 21.07 -13.13
CA GLU A 54 0.30 22.07 -12.07
C GLU A 54 1.63 21.87 -11.33
N ALA A 55 2.03 20.62 -11.11
CA ALA A 55 3.25 20.30 -10.38
C ALA A 55 4.53 20.44 -11.21
N LEU A 56 4.47 20.20 -12.53
CA LEU A 56 5.65 20.17 -13.40
C LEU A 56 6.54 21.43 -13.33
N PRO A 57 6.02 22.67 -13.25
CA PRO A 57 6.85 23.86 -13.06
C PRO A 57 7.67 23.87 -11.77
N LEU A 58 7.26 23.09 -10.76
CA LEU A 58 7.97 22.98 -9.48
C LEU A 58 9.06 21.89 -9.50
N ALA A 59 9.05 21.01 -10.50
CA ALA A 59 9.99 19.90 -10.62
C ALA A 59 11.32 20.35 -11.24
N GLU A 60 12.41 20.01 -10.57
CA GLU A 60 13.76 20.18 -11.11
C GLU A 60 14.00 19.34 -12.38
N ALA A 61 15.09 19.63 -13.08
CA ALA A 61 15.58 18.75 -14.12
C ALA A 61 16.11 17.44 -13.51
N LEU A 62 16.03 16.36 -14.28
CA LEU A 62 16.65 15.09 -13.91
C LEU A 62 18.18 15.25 -13.91
N ASP A 63 18.84 14.55 -13.00
CA ASP A 63 20.30 14.47 -12.96
C ASP A 63 20.81 13.68 -14.16
N GLU A 64 21.77 14.24 -14.90
CA GLU A 64 22.40 13.60 -16.05
C GLU A 64 22.98 12.22 -15.70
N VAL A 65 23.49 12.06 -14.47
CA VAL A 65 24.07 10.80 -13.99
C VAL A 65 23.00 9.71 -13.81
N ALA A 66 21.75 10.10 -13.57
CA ALA A 66 20.63 9.17 -13.37
C ALA A 66 19.90 8.83 -14.67
N MET A 67 20.26 9.44 -15.81
CA MET A 67 19.50 9.34 -17.06
C MET A 67 19.32 7.90 -17.54
N ASP A 68 20.38 7.09 -17.51
CA ASP A 68 20.29 5.67 -17.94
C ASP A 68 19.33 4.86 -17.05
N PHE A 69 19.26 5.20 -15.76
CA PHE A 69 18.40 4.51 -14.80
C PHE A 69 16.91 4.88 -14.95
N VAL A 70 16.63 6.12 -15.38
CA VAL A 70 15.27 6.66 -15.51
C VAL A 70 14.75 6.67 -16.95
N ALA A 71 15.61 6.47 -17.95
CA ALA A 71 15.25 6.41 -19.36
C ALA A 71 14.08 5.44 -19.66
N PRO A 72 14.00 4.24 -19.06
CA PRO A 72 12.83 3.36 -19.24
C PRO A 72 11.53 4.00 -18.73
N LEU A 73 11.59 4.73 -17.61
CA LEU A 73 10.43 5.43 -17.06
C LEU A 73 10.04 6.65 -17.90
N ILE A 74 11.02 7.35 -18.50
CA ILE A 74 10.76 8.43 -19.46
C ILE A 74 10.05 7.87 -20.69
N ALA A 75 10.49 6.71 -21.21
CA ALA A 75 9.85 6.07 -22.35
C ALA A 75 8.40 5.64 -22.05
N LEU A 76 8.13 5.14 -20.83
CA LEU A 76 6.80 4.67 -20.43
C LEU A 76 5.84 5.80 -20.07
N PHE A 77 6.30 6.77 -19.27
CA PHE A 77 5.42 7.76 -18.63
C PHE A 77 5.68 9.20 -19.07
N GLY A 78 6.75 9.44 -19.83
CA GLY A 78 7.15 10.75 -20.32
C GLY A 78 8.07 11.51 -19.36
N ASP A 79 8.91 12.39 -19.93
CA ASP A 79 9.91 13.18 -19.19
C ASP A 79 9.29 13.99 -18.04
N GLY A 80 8.18 14.68 -18.30
CA GLY A 80 7.52 15.50 -17.29
C GLY A 80 7.03 14.70 -16.09
N TRP A 81 6.49 13.49 -16.32
CA TRP A 81 6.12 12.58 -15.25
C TRP A 81 7.34 12.13 -14.46
N THR A 82 8.40 11.68 -15.15
CA THR A 82 9.62 11.18 -14.50
C THR A 82 10.32 12.26 -13.69
N ARG A 83 10.37 13.49 -14.19
CA ARG A 83 10.84 14.67 -13.45
C ARG A 83 10.05 14.90 -12.18
N CYS A 84 8.73 14.88 -12.25
CA CYS A 84 7.88 15.04 -11.08
C CYS A 84 8.10 13.90 -10.06
N PHE A 85 8.22 12.66 -10.53
CA PHE A 85 8.40 11.49 -9.69
C PHE A 85 9.74 11.48 -8.93
N TYR A 86 10.82 11.93 -9.57
CA TYR A 86 12.14 12.02 -8.93
C TYR A 86 12.43 13.40 -8.29
N SER A 87 11.48 14.32 -8.30
CA SER A 87 11.65 15.65 -7.71
C SER A 87 11.84 15.56 -6.19
N ARG A 88 12.69 16.44 -5.63
CA ARG A 88 12.80 16.62 -4.18
C ARG A 88 11.52 17.20 -3.57
N ASN A 89 10.69 17.86 -4.37
CA ASN A 89 9.40 18.38 -3.92
C ASN A 89 8.36 17.26 -3.82
N TRP A 90 7.86 17.03 -2.61
CA TRP A 90 6.88 15.97 -2.34
C TRP A 90 5.57 16.17 -3.11
N VAL A 91 5.19 17.42 -3.41
CA VAL A 91 3.97 17.73 -4.18
C VAL A 91 4.07 17.14 -5.59
N CYS A 92 5.23 17.25 -6.22
CA CYS A 92 5.47 16.69 -7.54
C CYS A 92 5.38 15.16 -7.54
N ARG A 93 5.93 14.52 -6.51
CA ARG A 93 5.88 13.06 -6.38
C ARG A 93 4.46 12.55 -6.14
N VAL A 94 3.67 13.26 -5.35
CA VAL A 94 2.22 12.98 -5.21
C VAL A 94 1.54 13.10 -6.56
N ALA A 95 1.71 14.22 -7.27
CA ALA A 95 1.07 14.42 -8.58
C ALA A 95 1.46 13.34 -9.61
N ALA A 96 2.71 12.88 -9.61
CA ALA A 96 3.15 11.78 -10.45
C ALA A 96 2.45 10.45 -10.11
N LEU A 97 2.30 10.13 -8.82
CA LEU A 97 1.58 8.92 -8.38
C LEU A 97 0.07 9.00 -8.65
N THR A 98 -0.53 10.18 -8.48
CA THR A 98 -1.94 10.44 -8.85
C THR A 98 -2.15 10.20 -10.34
N HIS A 99 -1.30 10.78 -11.20
CA HIS A 99 -1.34 10.56 -12.64
C HIS A 99 -1.10 9.09 -13.04
N LEU A 100 -0.18 8.40 -12.36
CA LEU A 100 0.07 6.97 -12.58
C LEU A 100 -1.20 6.15 -12.33
N SER A 101 -1.88 6.43 -11.21
CA SER A 101 -3.13 5.75 -10.84
C SER A 101 -4.25 6.01 -11.85
N ALA A 102 -4.43 7.28 -12.24
CA ALA A 102 -5.47 7.71 -13.16
C ALA A 102 -5.29 7.18 -14.59
N SER A 103 -4.05 7.03 -15.04
CA SER A 103 -3.75 6.64 -16.43
C SER A 103 -3.68 5.13 -16.67
N MET A 104 -3.63 4.30 -15.61
CA MET A 104 -3.32 2.88 -15.75
C MET A 104 -4.34 2.13 -16.63
N THR A 105 -5.65 2.30 -16.35
CA THR A 105 -6.72 1.64 -17.13
C THR A 105 -6.68 2.02 -18.62
N HIS A 106 -6.43 3.30 -18.92
CA HIS A 106 -6.33 3.79 -20.30
C HIS A 106 -5.13 3.19 -21.03
N ARG A 107 -3.94 3.18 -20.39
CA ARG A 107 -2.72 2.62 -20.97
C ARG A 107 -2.85 1.13 -21.25
N LEU A 108 -3.48 0.37 -20.35
CA LEU A 108 -3.76 -1.04 -20.61
C LEU A 108 -4.75 -1.23 -21.77
N ALA A 109 -5.78 -0.39 -21.88
CA ALA A 109 -6.72 -0.44 -22.99
C ALA A 109 -6.05 -0.14 -24.34
N GLU A 110 -5.12 0.81 -24.39
CA GLU A 110 -4.34 1.15 -25.59
C GLU A 110 -3.45 -0.02 -26.02
N ILE A 111 -2.70 -0.62 -25.09
CA ILE A 111 -1.84 -1.77 -25.37
C ILE A 111 -2.67 -2.99 -25.79
N THR A 112 -3.82 -3.23 -25.19
CA THR A 112 -4.65 -4.40 -25.53
C THR A 112 -5.44 -4.23 -26.82
N SER A 113 -5.91 -3.01 -27.13
CA SER A 113 -6.68 -2.71 -28.35
C SER A 113 -5.83 -2.75 -29.62
N THR A 114 -4.57 -2.29 -29.55
CA THR A 114 -3.59 -2.38 -30.64
C THR A 114 -3.27 -3.81 -31.07
N GLY A 115 -3.62 -4.83 -30.27
CA GLY A 115 -3.46 -6.25 -30.59
C GLY A 115 -4.61 -6.90 -31.38
N THR A 116 -5.75 -6.22 -31.58
CA THR A 116 -6.98 -6.84 -32.13
C THR A 116 -7.43 -6.32 -33.50
N GLY A 117 -6.63 -5.47 -34.14
CA GLY A 117 -6.90 -4.94 -35.49
C GLY A 117 -6.74 -5.99 -36.60
N ALA A 118 -7.84 -6.63 -36.99
CA ALA A 118 -7.93 -7.35 -38.26
C ALA A 118 -7.91 -6.36 -39.43
N GLY A 119 -6.80 -6.30 -40.18
CA GLY A 119 -6.79 -5.80 -41.56
C GLY A 119 -5.78 -4.69 -41.87
N GLY A 120 -4.66 -5.09 -42.49
CA GLY A 120 -4.00 -4.30 -43.54
C GLY A 120 -3.04 -3.19 -43.10
N GLY A 121 -1.76 -3.54 -42.95
CA GLY A 121 -0.64 -2.59 -43.10
C GLY A 121 0.18 -2.35 -41.84
N GLY A 122 1.17 -3.22 -41.60
CA GLY A 122 2.39 -2.86 -40.86
C GLY A 122 2.28 -2.38 -39.41
N GLY A 123 1.18 -2.62 -38.71
CA GLY A 123 1.03 -2.30 -37.29
C GLY A 123 1.69 -3.37 -36.40
N GLU A 124 2.64 -2.96 -35.57
CA GLU A 124 3.21 -3.80 -34.51
C GLU A 124 2.07 -4.43 -33.70
N LEU A 125 2.06 -5.77 -33.62
CA LEU A 125 1.23 -6.46 -32.62
C LEU A 125 1.49 -5.82 -31.27
N ALA A 126 0.45 -5.62 -30.46
CA ALA A 126 0.58 -5.43 -29.02
C ALA A 126 1.56 -6.47 -28.47
N SER A 127 2.80 -6.05 -28.24
CA SER A 127 3.86 -7.01 -27.92
C SER A 127 3.68 -7.40 -26.46
N PRO A 128 3.75 -8.69 -26.12
CA PRO A 128 3.83 -9.12 -24.72
C PRO A 128 4.91 -8.37 -23.93
N THR A 129 5.93 -7.89 -24.63
CA THR A 129 6.99 -7.01 -24.13
C THR A 129 6.46 -5.67 -23.62
N ALA A 130 5.62 -4.95 -24.38
CA ALA A 130 5.11 -3.63 -23.96
C ALA A 130 4.24 -3.71 -22.69
N LEU A 131 3.42 -4.76 -22.57
CA LEU A 131 2.64 -4.99 -21.35
C LEU A 131 3.53 -5.34 -20.15
N GLY A 132 4.58 -6.14 -20.37
CA GLY A 132 5.58 -6.45 -19.35
C GLY A 132 6.35 -5.21 -18.88
N GLU A 133 6.79 -4.37 -19.82
CA GLU A 133 7.49 -3.12 -19.51
C GLU A 133 6.60 -2.14 -18.72
N LEU A 134 5.32 -2.03 -19.08
CA LEU A 134 4.37 -1.21 -18.32
C LEU A 134 4.16 -1.77 -16.90
N LEU A 135 4.02 -3.09 -16.75
CA LEU A 135 3.93 -3.75 -15.43
C LEU A 135 5.18 -3.45 -14.59
N ASP A 136 6.37 -3.66 -15.15
CA ASP A 136 7.65 -3.44 -14.47
C ASP A 136 7.79 -1.99 -14.01
N GLY A 137 7.53 -1.03 -14.93
CA GLY A 137 7.64 0.39 -14.64
C GLY A 137 6.63 0.87 -13.60
N ALA A 138 5.37 0.43 -13.71
CA ALA A 138 4.31 0.82 -12.77
C ALA A 138 4.56 0.24 -11.37
N MET A 139 4.94 -1.04 -11.28
CA MET A 139 5.24 -1.69 -10.00
C MET A 139 6.49 -1.10 -9.35
N ARG A 140 7.51 -0.75 -10.14
CA ARG A 140 8.69 -0.01 -9.67
C ARG A 140 8.31 1.33 -9.06
N ALA A 141 7.51 2.14 -9.76
CA ALA A 141 7.08 3.45 -9.28
C ALA A 141 6.28 3.35 -7.97
N VAL A 142 5.36 2.39 -7.87
CA VAL A 142 4.61 2.15 -6.64
C VAL A 142 5.52 1.70 -5.49
N HIS A 143 6.47 0.80 -5.75
CA HIS A 143 7.45 0.33 -4.76
C HIS A 143 8.31 1.49 -4.22
N GLU A 144 8.84 2.32 -5.13
CA GLU A 144 9.61 3.51 -4.75
C GLU A 144 8.76 4.50 -3.94
N GLY A 145 7.50 4.74 -4.33
CA GLY A 145 6.56 5.58 -3.59
C GLY A 145 6.24 5.08 -2.17
N LEU A 146 6.10 3.76 -1.99
CA LEU A 146 5.94 3.14 -0.67
C LEU A 146 7.20 3.28 0.21
N GLY A 147 8.34 3.60 -0.41
CA GLY A 147 9.63 3.86 0.26
C GLY A 147 9.82 5.32 0.66
N ASP A 148 8.89 6.20 0.27
CA ASP A 148 9.05 7.62 0.50
C ASP A 148 8.99 7.97 1.99
N GLN A 149 9.87 8.87 2.40
CA GLN A 149 9.94 9.35 3.78
C GLN A 149 8.81 10.34 4.10
N ASN A 150 8.27 11.01 3.08
CA ASN A 150 7.15 11.93 3.21
C ASN A 150 5.84 11.15 3.31
N VAL A 151 5.11 11.39 4.39
CA VAL A 151 3.86 10.69 4.71
C VAL A 151 2.75 10.89 3.67
N ARG A 152 2.76 12.02 2.94
CA ARG A 152 1.76 12.31 1.89
C ARG A 152 2.06 11.52 0.61
N VAL A 153 3.33 11.42 0.24
CA VAL A 153 3.76 10.57 -0.89
C VAL A 153 3.49 9.11 -0.57
N TYR A 154 3.80 8.66 0.66
CA TYR A 154 3.48 7.32 1.11
C TYR A 154 1.97 7.02 1.05
N ALA A 155 1.13 7.96 1.50
CA ALA A 155 -0.32 7.80 1.44
C ALA A 155 -0.82 7.69 -0.02
N GLU A 156 -0.29 8.52 -0.92
CA GLU A 156 -0.62 8.45 -2.35
C GLU A 156 -0.13 7.14 -2.99
N ALA A 157 1.04 6.64 -2.58
CA ALA A 157 1.53 5.35 -3.03
C ALA A 157 0.65 4.19 -2.53
N CYS A 158 0.16 4.26 -1.29
CA CYS A 158 -0.85 3.32 -0.77
C CYS A 158 -2.14 3.32 -1.60
N MET A 159 -2.58 4.50 -2.08
CA MET A 159 -3.71 4.60 -3.02
C MET A 159 -3.34 4.01 -4.39
N SER A 160 -2.14 4.32 -4.89
CA SER A 160 -1.65 3.85 -6.19
C SER A 160 -1.56 2.33 -6.27
N VAL A 161 -1.13 1.65 -5.20
CA VAL A 161 -1.19 0.18 -5.09
C VAL A 161 -2.58 -0.36 -5.47
N THR A 162 -3.63 0.33 -5.03
CA THR A 162 -5.02 -0.12 -5.14
C THR A 162 -5.68 0.25 -6.47
N ALA A 163 -5.05 1.12 -7.26
CA ALA A 163 -5.43 1.39 -8.65
C ALA A 163 -4.60 0.57 -9.64
N VAL A 164 -3.30 0.48 -9.41
CA VAL A 164 -2.32 -0.12 -10.33
C VAL A 164 -2.40 -1.64 -10.32
N VAL A 165 -2.36 -2.29 -9.16
CA VAL A 165 -2.34 -3.77 -9.08
C VAL A 165 -3.59 -4.38 -9.70
N PRO A 166 -4.82 -3.89 -9.40
CA PRO A 166 -6.02 -4.49 -10.00
C PRO A 166 -6.12 -4.28 -11.50
N ALA A 167 -5.55 -3.21 -12.06
CA ALA A 167 -5.57 -2.97 -13.51
C ALA A 167 -4.89 -4.12 -14.28
N PHE A 168 -3.80 -4.69 -13.76
CA PHE A 168 -3.11 -5.82 -14.40
C PHE A 168 -3.78 -7.19 -14.19
N CYS A 169 -4.84 -7.26 -13.38
CA CYS A 169 -5.48 -8.54 -13.08
C CYS A 169 -6.24 -9.08 -14.30
N GLY A 170 -5.85 -10.26 -14.74
CA GLY A 170 -6.38 -10.87 -15.97
C GLY A 170 -5.74 -10.33 -17.25
N ALA A 171 -4.93 -9.26 -17.18
CA ALA A 171 -4.15 -8.77 -18.32
C ALA A 171 -2.80 -9.48 -18.45
N VAL A 172 -2.17 -9.86 -17.33
CA VAL A 172 -0.87 -10.55 -17.30
C VAL A 172 -0.97 -11.93 -16.65
N ASP A 173 0.07 -12.75 -16.83
CA ASP A 173 0.20 -14.02 -16.11
C ASP A 173 0.17 -13.81 -14.58
N GLY A 174 -0.63 -14.61 -13.88
CA GLY A 174 -0.82 -14.47 -12.44
C GLY A 174 0.44 -14.70 -11.62
N ARG A 175 1.38 -15.55 -12.07
CA ARG A 175 2.65 -15.77 -11.38
C ARG A 175 3.56 -14.57 -11.54
N LEU A 176 3.59 -13.97 -12.73
CA LEU A 176 4.30 -12.72 -12.98
C LEU A 176 3.76 -11.60 -12.09
N LEU A 177 2.45 -11.41 -12.04
CA LEU A 177 1.83 -10.41 -11.16
C LEU A 177 2.20 -10.62 -9.69
N VAL A 178 2.15 -11.87 -9.21
CA VAL A 178 2.55 -12.22 -7.84
C VAL A 178 4.02 -11.91 -7.57
N ALA A 179 4.91 -12.11 -8.54
CA ALA A 179 6.33 -11.79 -8.40
C ALA A 179 6.56 -10.29 -8.17
N HIS A 180 5.82 -9.41 -8.85
CA HIS A 180 5.86 -7.96 -8.63
C HIS A 180 5.14 -7.52 -7.36
N LEU A 181 4.09 -8.22 -6.96
CA LEU A 181 3.33 -7.89 -5.76
C LEU A 181 4.11 -8.20 -4.47
N ALA A 182 4.96 -9.24 -4.47
CA ALA A 182 5.68 -9.67 -3.27
C ALA A 182 6.58 -8.58 -2.64
N PRO A 183 7.41 -7.81 -3.39
CA PRO A 183 8.12 -6.65 -2.85
C PRO A 183 7.21 -5.59 -2.22
N LEU A 184 6.11 -5.24 -2.88
CA LEU A 184 5.14 -4.25 -2.37
C LEU A 184 4.51 -4.71 -1.05
N LEU A 185 4.06 -5.96 -0.99
CA LEU A 185 3.47 -6.55 0.21
C LEU A 185 4.47 -6.58 1.36
N ARG A 186 5.72 -6.94 1.11
CA ARG A 186 6.78 -6.92 2.13
C ARG A 186 6.93 -5.51 2.74
N GLN A 187 6.94 -4.49 1.90
CA GLN A 187 7.11 -3.10 2.34
C GLN A 187 5.90 -2.57 3.10
N LEU A 188 4.68 -2.87 2.64
CA LEU A 188 3.46 -2.58 3.38
C LEU A 188 3.46 -3.30 4.74
N CYS A 189 3.79 -4.59 4.77
CA CYS A 189 3.88 -5.37 6.01
C CYS A 189 4.86 -4.76 7.02
N ALA A 190 6.03 -4.30 6.57
CA ALA A 190 7.00 -3.62 7.42
C ALA A 190 6.45 -2.33 8.06
N ARG A 191 5.51 -1.66 7.40
CA ARG A 191 4.88 -0.40 7.84
C ARG A 191 3.61 -0.59 8.67
N MET A 192 3.12 -1.83 8.82
CA MET A 192 1.98 -2.12 9.70
C MET A 192 2.27 -1.82 11.17
N GLY A 193 3.53 -1.93 11.59
CA GLY A 193 4.01 -1.66 12.94
C GLY A 193 4.58 -0.25 13.15
N ASP A 194 4.37 0.68 12.21
CA ASP A 194 4.95 2.02 12.28
C ASP A 194 4.51 2.77 13.55
N SER A 195 5.37 3.62 14.11
CA SER A 195 5.05 4.41 15.31
C SER A 195 3.95 5.44 15.03
N LYS A 196 3.82 5.93 13.79
CA LYS A 196 2.79 6.90 13.39
C LYS A 196 1.50 6.19 13.03
N GLU A 197 0.41 6.56 13.71
CA GLU A 197 -0.92 5.99 13.47
C GLU A 197 -1.40 6.18 12.03
N VAL A 198 -1.21 7.38 11.47
CA VAL A 198 -1.60 7.69 10.09
C VAL A 198 -0.97 6.69 9.11
N LEU A 199 0.31 6.36 9.28
CA LEU A 199 0.99 5.38 8.42
C LEU A 199 0.43 3.98 8.59
N ARG A 200 0.17 3.55 9.85
CA ARG A 200 -0.46 2.25 10.11
C ARG A 200 -1.85 2.15 9.48
N THR A 201 -2.64 3.21 9.55
CA THR A 201 -4.01 3.25 9.01
C THR A 201 -3.99 3.17 7.48
N GLN A 202 -3.19 4.00 6.81
CA GLN A 202 -3.03 3.98 5.35
C GLN A 202 -2.55 2.63 4.83
N THR A 203 -1.55 2.05 5.51
CA THR A 203 -1.03 0.71 5.19
C THR A 203 -2.11 -0.36 5.31
N THR A 204 -2.89 -0.32 6.39
CA THR A 204 -3.96 -1.29 6.61
C THR A 204 -5.02 -1.14 5.55
N GLN A 205 -5.45 0.08 5.23
CA GLN A 205 -6.44 0.30 4.18
C GLN A 205 -5.95 -0.22 2.82
N ALA A 206 -4.68 0.04 2.44
CA ALA A 206 -4.10 -0.48 1.21
C ALA A 206 -4.10 -2.02 1.15
N ILE A 207 -3.69 -2.69 2.23
CA ILE A 207 -3.68 -4.16 2.30
C ILE A 207 -5.10 -4.71 2.17
N PHE A 208 -6.07 -4.14 2.87
CA PHE A 208 -7.47 -4.61 2.83
C PHE A 208 -8.10 -4.38 1.46
N ARG A 209 -7.80 -3.26 0.79
CA ARG A 209 -8.22 -3.02 -0.60
C ARG A 209 -7.56 -3.99 -1.58
N LEU A 210 -6.32 -4.41 -1.36
CA LEU A 210 -5.71 -5.47 -2.19
C LEU A 210 -6.42 -6.83 -2.01
N LEU A 211 -6.91 -7.14 -0.81
CA LEU A 211 -7.68 -8.38 -0.58
C LEU A 211 -9.06 -8.33 -1.22
N ASN A 212 -9.63 -7.14 -1.35
CA ASN A 212 -10.94 -6.91 -1.96
C ASN A 212 -10.88 -5.68 -2.87
N PRO A 213 -10.33 -5.82 -4.10
CA PRO A 213 -10.12 -4.68 -4.99
C PRO A 213 -11.45 -4.03 -5.35
N PRO A 214 -11.52 -2.68 -5.39
CA PRO A 214 -12.72 -1.96 -5.77
C PRO A 214 -13.07 -2.16 -7.27
N VAL A 215 -12.09 -2.52 -8.10
CA VAL A 215 -12.26 -2.75 -9.54
C VAL A 215 -11.49 -4.01 -9.96
N GLY A 216 -12.12 -4.89 -10.75
CA GLY A 216 -11.51 -6.13 -11.25
C GLY A 216 -11.60 -7.31 -10.28
N ASN A 217 -11.18 -8.50 -10.75
CA ASN A 217 -10.99 -9.69 -9.91
C ASN A 217 -9.48 -9.93 -9.78
N ILE A 218 -8.87 -9.58 -8.65
CA ILE A 218 -7.50 -10.04 -8.39
C ILE A 218 -7.52 -11.57 -8.22
N VAL A 219 -6.42 -12.22 -8.59
CA VAL A 219 -5.91 -13.48 -8.03
C VAL A 219 -6.55 -13.74 -6.65
N SER A 220 -7.19 -14.90 -6.47
CA SER A 220 -7.98 -15.26 -5.27
C SER A 220 -7.54 -14.51 -4.00
N PRO A 221 -8.44 -13.81 -3.28
CA PRO A 221 -8.13 -13.12 -2.03
C PRO A 221 -7.32 -13.97 -1.03
N VAL A 222 -7.55 -15.28 -1.06
CA VAL A 222 -6.81 -16.29 -0.30
C VAL A 222 -5.32 -16.31 -0.68
N ALA A 223 -4.97 -16.24 -1.96
CA ALA A 223 -3.59 -16.22 -2.43
C ALA A 223 -2.84 -14.95 -1.96
N ILE A 224 -3.49 -13.79 -1.99
CA ILE A 224 -2.93 -12.54 -1.48
C ILE A 224 -2.76 -12.62 0.03
N ALA A 225 -3.78 -13.11 0.75
CA ALA A 225 -3.70 -13.33 2.20
C ALA A 225 -2.55 -14.28 2.57
N MET A 226 -2.36 -15.37 1.82
CA MET A 226 -1.25 -16.31 2.02
C MET A 226 0.12 -15.68 1.75
N LEU A 227 0.25 -14.81 0.75
CA LEU A 227 1.48 -14.05 0.49
C LEU A 227 1.78 -13.07 1.63
N ILE A 228 0.76 -12.36 2.12
CA ILE A 228 0.89 -11.45 3.27
C ILE A 228 1.32 -12.24 4.52
N LEU A 229 0.65 -13.36 4.81
CA LEU A 229 0.99 -14.22 5.95
C LEU A 229 2.42 -14.76 5.84
N ARG A 230 2.89 -15.15 4.64
CA ARG A 230 4.28 -15.56 4.42
C ARG A 230 5.28 -14.44 4.74
N HIS A 231 4.95 -13.19 4.47
CA HIS A 231 5.81 -12.06 4.80
C HIS A 231 5.79 -11.69 6.27
N LEU A 232 4.66 -11.91 6.95
CA LEU A 232 4.50 -11.61 8.38
C LEU A 232 4.96 -12.75 9.30
N MET A 233 4.99 -13.98 8.79
CA MET A 233 5.50 -15.17 9.47
C MET A 233 6.79 -15.63 8.80
N PRO A 234 7.97 -15.14 9.20
CA PRO A 234 9.22 -15.68 8.69
C PRO A 234 9.27 -17.19 8.94
N SER A 235 9.41 -17.98 7.87
CA SER A 235 9.54 -19.42 7.96
C SER A 235 10.73 -19.78 8.86
N LYS A 236 10.53 -20.77 9.74
CA LYS A 236 11.57 -21.33 10.64
C LYS A 236 12.85 -21.81 9.93
N GLU A 237 12.87 -21.84 8.59
CA GLU A 237 14.02 -22.25 7.79
C GLU A 237 15.17 -21.23 7.78
N ASN A 238 14.95 -19.99 8.26
CA ASN A 238 16.02 -18.99 8.40
C ASN A 238 16.65 -18.93 9.81
N GLU A 239 16.27 -19.80 10.74
CA GLU A 239 16.81 -19.85 12.11
C GLU A 239 18.03 -20.79 12.25
N ALA A 240 18.89 -20.86 11.23
CA ALA A 240 20.17 -21.55 11.31
C ALA A 240 21.34 -20.54 11.36
N SER A 241 21.37 -19.71 12.39
CA SER A 241 22.60 -19.05 12.85
C SER A 241 22.46 -18.71 14.34
N PRO A 242 23.36 -19.20 15.20
CA PRO A 242 23.27 -18.95 16.63
C PRO A 242 23.92 -17.61 17.00
N GLU A 243 23.35 -16.97 18.02
CA GLU A 243 23.91 -15.92 18.89
C GLU A 243 23.77 -14.44 18.49
N THR A 244 22.73 -13.78 19.05
CA THR A 244 22.90 -12.69 20.04
C THR A 244 21.57 -12.37 20.74
N PRO A 245 21.52 -12.28 22.09
CA PRO A 245 20.30 -11.90 22.81
C PRO A 245 20.15 -10.37 22.80
N GLY A 246 19.63 -9.84 21.69
CA GLY A 246 19.52 -8.40 21.45
C GLY A 246 18.08 -7.91 21.36
N SER A 247 17.55 -7.44 22.50
CA SER A 247 16.53 -6.38 22.59
C SER A 247 15.21 -6.58 21.81
N CYS A 248 14.22 -7.18 22.47
CA CYS A 248 12.82 -6.82 22.23
C CYS A 248 12.68 -5.28 22.40
N PRO A 249 12.10 -4.55 21.44
CA PRO A 249 11.78 -3.14 21.69
C PRO A 249 10.81 -3.08 22.86
N LYS A 250 11.21 -2.38 23.93
CA LYS A 250 10.32 -2.08 25.07
C LYS A 250 9.09 -1.38 24.53
N ALA A 251 8.01 -2.15 24.41
CA ALA A 251 6.72 -1.69 23.95
C ALA A 251 6.10 -0.75 24.98
N SER A 252 6.29 0.55 24.79
CA SER A 252 5.37 1.57 25.29
C SER A 252 4.18 1.72 24.31
N ALA A 253 3.58 0.60 23.89
CA ALA A 253 2.66 0.55 22.74
C ALA A 253 1.60 -0.56 22.87
N LYS A 254 0.97 -0.71 24.05
CA LYS A 254 -0.06 -1.74 24.28
C LYS A 254 -1.22 -1.69 23.26
N GLY A 255 -1.60 -0.53 22.74
CA GLY A 255 -2.65 -0.41 21.72
C GLY A 255 -2.22 -0.80 20.29
N ALA A 256 -0.97 -0.50 19.91
CA ALA A 256 -0.46 -0.79 18.57
C ALA A 256 -0.20 -2.30 18.36
N ALA A 257 0.27 -2.99 19.39
CA ALA A 257 0.50 -4.44 19.36
C ALA A 257 -0.82 -5.22 19.24
N THR A 258 -1.87 -4.82 19.96
CA THR A 258 -3.19 -5.46 19.90
C THR A 258 -3.84 -5.25 18.52
N GLY A 259 -3.81 -4.03 17.98
CA GLY A 259 -4.32 -3.76 16.63
C GLY A 259 -3.60 -4.55 15.53
N TRP A 260 -2.29 -4.79 15.70
CA TRP A 260 -1.51 -5.62 14.78
C TRP A 260 -1.92 -7.10 14.83
N LEU A 261 -2.09 -7.66 16.04
CA LEU A 261 -2.56 -9.04 16.23
C LEU A 261 -3.98 -9.27 15.70
N CYS A 262 -4.89 -8.30 15.87
CA CYS A 262 -6.24 -8.37 15.32
C CYS A 262 -6.25 -8.37 13.77
N ARG A 263 -5.39 -7.56 13.14
CA ARG A 263 -5.24 -7.50 11.67
C ARG A 263 -4.65 -8.80 11.11
N LEU A 264 -3.69 -9.39 11.81
CA LEU A 264 -3.17 -10.74 11.51
C LEU A 264 -4.23 -11.83 11.67
N GLY A 265 -5.08 -11.73 12.69
CA GLY A 265 -6.21 -12.63 12.90
C GLY A 265 -7.18 -12.61 11.71
N ALA A 266 -7.58 -11.41 11.27
CA ALA A 266 -8.46 -11.22 10.12
C ALA A 266 -7.86 -11.80 8.81
N LEU A 267 -6.56 -11.59 8.58
CA LEU A 267 -5.84 -12.18 7.44
C LEU A 267 -5.81 -13.71 7.52
N ARG A 268 -5.61 -14.27 8.72
CA ARG A 268 -5.58 -15.73 8.93
C ARG A 268 -6.95 -16.38 8.74
N ASP A 269 -8.01 -15.70 9.14
CA ASP A 269 -9.37 -16.21 8.97
C ASP A 269 -9.85 -16.14 7.51
N LEU A 270 -9.35 -15.19 6.72
CA LEU A 270 -9.59 -15.13 5.28
C LEU A 270 -8.84 -16.24 4.49
N ALA A 271 -7.80 -16.84 5.07
CA ALA A 271 -6.95 -17.85 4.44
C ALA A 271 -7.34 -19.31 4.78
N LYS A 272 -8.39 -19.53 5.58
CA LYS A 272 -8.95 -20.85 5.91
C LYS A 272 -10.12 -21.20 5.00
#